data_AF-A0AAX6GB10-F1
#
_entry.id   AF-A0AAX6GB10-F1
#
_cell.length_a   1.000
_cell.length_b   1.000
_cell.length_c   1.000
_cell.angle_alpha   90.00
_cell.angle_beta   90.00
_cell.angle_gamma   90.00
#
_symmetry.space_group_name_H-M   'P 1'
#
loop_
_entity.id
_entity.type
_entity.pdbx_description
1 polymer ?
#
loop_
_entity_poly.entity_id
_entity_poly.type
_entity_poly.pdbx_seq_one_letter_code
_entity_poly.pdbx_strand_id
1 'polypeptide(L)'
;MAFWGIEVEPGIPYSHHYDQSLGRLRICQATLGTGTSSTKSVVQCNVGSKSPILLCSLVPDAAETCRLELEFEEDEEVVFSVLGQKSVHLSGYYIGAPGRNFDCDEIDSYGEDIADTDTSGSYDRYDDDDYESDFIVDDDVKMHQHFPRRKSCGVIEEIIEDENHLTEMPVVDA
;
A
#
# COMPACT_ATOMS: atom_id res chain seq x y z
N MET A 1 -5.22 -21.63 6.99
CA MET A 1 -4.29 -20.48 6.96
C MET A 1 -3.51 -20.47 8.26
N ALA A 2 -2.18 -20.29 8.20
CA ALA A 2 -1.32 -20.29 9.40
C ALA A 2 -0.71 -18.89 9.58
N PHE A 3 -0.74 -18.36 10.81
CA PHE A 3 -0.16 -17.05 11.12
C PHE A 3 1.35 -17.03 10.92
N TRP A 4 1.87 -15.91 10.41
CA TRP A 4 3.29 -15.61 10.31
C TRP A 4 3.56 -14.20 10.82
N GLY A 5 4.67 -14.03 11.53
CA GLY A 5 5.14 -12.71 11.93
C GLY A 5 6.60 -12.75 12.36
N ILE A 6 7.30 -11.65 12.10
CA ILE A 6 8.71 -11.47 12.44
C ILE A 6 8.98 -10.01 12.81
N GLU A 7 9.94 -9.79 13.69
CA GLU A 7 10.52 -8.47 13.92
C GLU A 7 11.84 -8.37 13.14
N VAL A 8 11.93 -7.39 12.25
CA VAL A 8 13.15 -7.11 11.49
C VAL A 8 13.87 -5.94 12.16
N GLU A 9 15.05 -6.20 12.71
CA GLU A 9 15.88 -5.19 13.35
C GLU A 9 16.73 -4.42 12.33
N PRO A 10 17.02 -3.14 12.56
CA PRO A 10 17.93 -2.40 11.70
C PRO A 10 19.33 -3.02 11.69
N GLY A 11 19.87 -3.23 10.48
CA GLY A 11 21.19 -3.85 10.31
C GLY A 11 21.22 -5.38 10.43
N ILE A 12 20.12 -6.02 10.85
CA ILE A 12 19.99 -7.48 10.90
C ILE A 12 18.90 -7.91 9.91
N PRO A 13 19.27 -8.24 8.66
CA PRO A 13 18.30 -8.71 7.68
C PRO A 13 17.71 -10.06 8.09
N TYR A 14 16.43 -10.26 7.74
CA TYR A 14 15.73 -11.53 7.92
C TYR A 14 15.59 -12.25 6.57
N SER A 15 16.10 -13.47 6.50
CA SER A 15 15.95 -14.35 5.34
C SER A 15 14.72 -15.25 5.48
N HIS A 16 13.86 -15.20 4.48
CA HIS A 16 12.75 -16.11 4.28
C HIS A 16 13.06 -17.07 3.14
N HIS A 17 12.87 -18.36 3.39
CA HIS A 17 12.94 -19.40 2.37
C HIS A 17 11.54 -19.97 2.16
N TYR A 18 11.18 -20.14 0.89
CA TYR A 18 9.92 -20.77 0.51
C TYR A 18 9.87 -22.23 0.98
N ASP A 19 8.79 -22.60 1.66
CA ASP A 19 8.49 -23.95 2.11
C ASP A 19 7.21 -24.43 1.41
N GLN A 20 7.37 -25.35 0.47
CA GLN A 20 6.26 -25.96 -0.28
C GLN A 20 5.18 -26.57 0.61
N SER A 21 5.52 -26.99 1.83
CA SER A 21 4.55 -27.58 2.77
C SER A 21 3.66 -26.52 3.46
N LEU A 22 4.17 -25.30 3.62
CA LEU A 22 3.43 -24.16 4.17
C LEU A 22 2.66 -23.41 3.09
N GLY A 23 3.15 -23.45 1.86
CA GLY A 23 2.58 -22.73 0.72
C GLY A 23 3.12 -21.31 0.64
N ARG A 24 2.32 -20.40 0.07
CA ARG A 24 2.75 -19.02 -0.25
C ARG A 24 2.69 -18.13 0.98
N LEU A 25 3.71 -17.31 1.20
CA LEU A 25 3.68 -16.33 2.29
C LEU A 25 2.99 -15.06 1.81
N ARG A 26 1.91 -14.65 2.48
CA ARG A 26 1.28 -13.34 2.27
C ARG A 26 1.60 -12.41 3.43
N ILE A 27 2.30 -11.31 3.15
CA ILE A 27 2.56 -10.23 4.11
C ILE A 27 1.47 -9.17 3.96
N CYS A 28 0.75 -8.91 5.04
CA CYS A 28 -0.42 -8.03 5.04
C CYS A 28 -0.20 -6.71 5.79
N GLN A 29 0.81 -6.64 6.66
CA GLN A 29 1.04 -5.46 7.47
C GLN A 29 2.50 -5.30 7.86
N ALA A 30 2.93 -4.04 7.91
CA ALA A 30 4.17 -3.61 8.56
C ALA A 30 3.84 -2.62 9.66
N THR A 31 4.36 -2.84 10.86
CA THR A 31 4.15 -1.97 12.03
C THR A 31 5.49 -1.59 12.64
N LEU A 32 5.66 -0.31 12.93
CA LEU A 32 6.88 0.23 13.51
C LEU A 32 7.05 -0.31 14.93
N GLY A 33 8.24 -0.80 15.24
CA GLY A 33 8.60 -1.26 16.57
C GLY A 33 8.70 -0.11 17.57
N THR A 34 8.68 -0.46 18.85
CA THR A 34 8.82 0.52 19.93
C THR A 34 10.22 1.13 19.94
N GLY A 35 10.32 2.43 20.21
CA GLY A 35 11.61 3.09 20.37
C GLY A 35 11.50 4.60 20.43
N THR A 36 12.59 5.27 20.74
CA THR A 36 12.64 6.74 20.92
C THR A 36 13.08 7.51 19.68
N SER A 37 13.51 6.84 18.62
CA SER A 37 13.91 7.52 17.37
C SER A 37 12.73 8.22 16.69
N SER A 38 12.96 9.47 16.26
CA SER A 38 12.02 10.25 15.44
C SER A 38 12.27 10.07 13.94
N THR A 39 13.28 9.27 13.56
CA THR A 39 13.58 8.98 12.15
C THR A 39 12.62 7.94 11.58
N LYS A 40 12.27 8.10 10.30
CA LYS A 40 11.48 7.10 9.58
C LYS A 40 12.24 5.78 9.44
N SER A 41 11.52 4.67 9.44
CA SER A 41 12.04 3.35 9.08
C SER A 41 11.45 2.92 7.74
N VAL A 42 12.29 2.48 6.82
CA VAL A 42 11.88 1.99 5.50
C VAL A 42 12.16 0.50 5.42
N VAL A 43 11.16 -0.29 5.05
CA VAL A 43 11.32 -1.72 4.82
C VAL A 43 11.77 -1.93 3.38
N GLN A 44 12.81 -2.71 3.20
CA GLN A 44 13.36 -3.12 1.92
C GLN A 44 13.26 -4.63 1.77
N CYS A 45 12.98 -5.09 0.55
CA CYS A 45 12.93 -6.49 0.17
C CYS A 45 13.89 -6.76 -0.98
N ASN A 46 14.57 -7.89 -0.91
CA ASN A 46 15.45 -8.40 -1.96
C ASN A 46 15.06 -9.85 -2.26
N VAL A 47 14.96 -10.20 -3.55
CA VAL A 47 14.60 -11.56 -3.97
C VAL A 47 15.73 -12.12 -4.83
N GLY A 48 16.37 -13.17 -4.35
CA GLY A 48 17.50 -13.81 -5.01
C GLY A 48 18.67 -12.85 -5.26
N SER A 49 18.99 -12.64 -6.54
CA SER A 49 20.08 -11.75 -6.98
C SER A 49 19.60 -10.42 -7.58
N LYS A 50 18.30 -10.11 -7.45
CA LYS A 50 17.70 -8.90 -8.01
C LYS A 50 18.12 -7.67 -7.20
N SER A 51 17.93 -6.48 -7.77
CA SER A 51 18.11 -5.25 -6.99
C SER A 51 17.03 -5.13 -5.91
N PRO A 52 17.37 -4.63 -4.70
CA PRO A 52 16.38 -4.45 -3.65
C PRO A 52 15.32 -3.39 -3.99
N ILE A 53 14.10 -3.59 -3.48
CA ILE A 53 12.95 -2.70 -3.65
C ILE A 53 12.44 -2.25 -2.27
N LEU A 54 12.01 -0.99 -2.17
CA LEU A 54 11.41 -0.45 -0.95
C LEU A 54 9.92 -0.82 -0.90
N LEU A 55 9.49 -1.47 0.17
CA LEU A 55 8.11 -1.92 0.35
C LEU A 55 7.22 -0.84 0.98
N CYS A 56 7.69 -0.20 2.05
CA CYS A 56 6.95 0.85 2.73
C CYS A 56 7.88 1.75 3.56
N SER A 57 7.37 2.93 3.92
CA SER A 57 8.04 3.92 4.78
C SER A 57 7.15 4.22 5.97
N LEU A 58 7.62 3.89 7.17
CA LEU A 58 6.93 4.09 8.43
C LEU A 58 7.51 5.31 9.14
N VAL A 59 6.65 6.21 9.60
CA VAL A 59 7.03 7.47 10.24
C VAL A 59 6.50 7.48 11.68
N PRO A 60 7.37 7.59 12.70
CA PRO A 60 6.95 7.75 14.09
C PRO A 60 5.91 8.86 14.24
N ASP A 61 4.90 8.66 15.09
CA ASP A 61 3.86 9.64 15.42
C ASP A 61 2.96 10.10 14.25
N ALA A 62 3.11 9.53 13.05
CA ALA A 62 2.34 9.91 11.86
C ALA A 62 1.83 8.70 11.05
N ALA A 63 2.68 7.73 10.77
CA ALA A 63 2.38 6.55 9.97
C ALA A 63 3.15 5.34 10.52
N GLU A 64 2.74 4.88 11.70
CA GLU A 64 3.42 3.78 12.39
C GLU A 64 2.99 2.40 11.90
N THR A 65 1.96 2.32 11.07
CA THR A 65 1.50 1.06 10.46
C THR A 65 1.14 1.28 9.00
N CYS A 66 1.51 0.32 8.15
CA CYS A 66 1.22 0.30 6.73
C CYS A 66 0.61 -1.05 6.37
N ARG A 67 -0.54 -1.02 5.68
CA ARG A 67 -1.14 -2.22 5.08
C ARG A 67 -0.39 -2.58 3.81
N LEU A 68 -0.11 -3.87 3.66
CA LEU A 68 0.59 -4.46 2.52
C LEU A 68 -0.28 -5.57 1.92
N GLU A 69 -0.02 -5.91 0.67
CA GLU A 69 -0.66 -7.04 -0.03
C GLU A 69 0.39 -7.72 -0.91
N LEU A 70 1.43 -8.25 -0.27
CA LEU A 70 2.56 -8.89 -0.95
C LEU A 70 2.46 -10.40 -0.78
N GLU A 71 2.59 -11.14 -1.88
CA GLU A 71 2.61 -12.60 -1.90
C GLU A 71 3.96 -13.08 -2.42
N PHE A 72 4.57 -14.01 -1.70
CA PHE A 72 5.85 -14.62 -2.04
C PHE A 72 5.64 -16.11 -2.32
N GLU A 73 5.97 -16.52 -3.55
CA GLU A 73 5.91 -17.89 -4.08
C GLU A 73 7.27 -18.29 -4.70
N GLU A 74 8.29 -17.46 -4.52
CA GLU A 74 9.57 -17.67 -5.17
C GLU A 74 10.38 -18.79 -4.47
N ASP A 75 10.91 -19.73 -5.25
CA ASP A 75 11.93 -20.68 -4.79
C ASP A 75 13.26 -19.97 -4.40
N GLU A 76 13.40 -18.70 -4.78
CA GLU A 76 14.53 -17.84 -4.44
C GLU A 76 14.44 -17.35 -2.99
N GLU A 77 15.60 -17.13 -2.34
CA GLU A 77 15.64 -16.53 -1.00
C GLU A 77 15.11 -15.09 -1.02
N VAL A 78 14.19 -14.78 -0.11
CA VAL A 78 13.63 -13.45 0.07
C VAL A 78 14.22 -12.84 1.34
N VAL A 79 14.91 -11.71 1.22
CA VAL A 79 15.56 -11.03 2.33
C VAL A 79 14.87 -9.72 2.63
N PHE A 80 14.40 -9.57 3.87
CA PHE A 80 13.83 -8.32 4.38
C PHE A 80 14.86 -7.58 5.23
N SER A 81 14.98 -6.27 5.01
CA SER A 81 15.86 -5.41 5.81
C SER A 81 15.17 -4.09 6.13
N VAL A 82 15.64 -3.45 7.20
CA VAL A 82 15.13 -2.15 7.64
C VAL A 82 16.20 -1.09 7.50
N LEU A 83 15.88 -0.03 6.79
CA LEU A 83 16.65 1.21 6.72
C LEU A 83 16.06 2.19 7.73
N GLY A 84 16.70 2.37 8.88
CA GLY A 84 16.21 3.23 9.96
C GLY A 84 16.87 2.89 11.29
N GLN A 85 16.33 3.43 12.37
CA GLN A 85 16.81 3.13 13.74
C GLN A 85 15.81 2.29 14.56
N LYS A 86 14.56 2.19 14.13
CA LYS A 86 13.52 1.38 14.78
C LYS A 86 13.31 0.09 14.02
N SER A 87 13.10 -1.01 14.75
CA SER A 87 12.66 -2.28 14.18
C SER A 87 11.29 -2.15 13.53
N VAL A 88 10.95 -3.12 12.67
CA VAL A 88 9.64 -3.21 12.04
C VAL A 88 9.11 -4.62 12.19
N HIS A 89 7.90 -4.74 12.73
CA HIS A 89 7.15 -5.99 12.77
C HIS A 89 6.44 -6.19 11.43
N LEU A 90 6.78 -7.26 10.73
CA LEU A 90 6.03 -7.73 9.58
C LEU A 90 5.08 -8.84 10.02
N SER A 91 3.84 -8.78 9.57
CA SER A 91 2.84 -9.81 9.86
C SER A 91 2.07 -10.22 8.62
N GLY A 92 1.61 -11.46 8.66
CA GLY A 92 1.07 -12.14 7.49
C GLY A 92 0.54 -13.54 7.83
N TYR A 93 0.33 -14.31 6.79
CA TYR A 93 -0.09 -15.70 6.91
C TYR A 93 0.32 -16.51 5.70
N TYR A 94 0.46 -17.82 5.89
CA TYR A 94 0.65 -18.77 4.81
C TYR A 94 -0.68 -19.15 4.16
N ILE A 95 -0.71 -19.05 2.84
CA ILE A 95 -1.78 -19.53 1.96
C ILE A 95 -1.34 -20.91 1.47
N GLY A 96 -1.94 -21.95 2.05
CA GLY A 96 -1.52 -23.34 1.87
C GLY A 96 -1.49 -23.80 0.42
N ALA A 97 -0.61 -24.78 0.15
CA ALA A 97 -0.56 -25.47 -1.14
C ALA A 97 -1.91 -26.17 -1.43
N PRO A 98 -2.41 -26.13 -2.68
CA PRO A 98 -3.59 -26.90 -3.08
C PRO A 98 -3.28 -28.39 -2.99
N GLY A 99 -3.64 -29.04 -1.88
CA GLY A 99 -3.33 -30.47 -1.69
C GLY A 99 -3.53 -31.00 -0.28
N ARG A 100 -3.72 -30.14 0.73
CA ARG A 100 -4.35 -30.58 1.98
C ARG A 100 -5.84 -30.31 1.86
N ASN A 101 -6.58 -31.32 1.43
CA ASN A 101 -8.03 -31.45 1.65
C ASN A 101 -8.30 -31.28 3.14
N PHE A 102 -8.51 -30.05 3.56
CA PHE A 102 -9.42 -29.81 4.66
C PHE A 102 -10.79 -29.79 4.00
N ASP A 103 -11.46 -30.94 4.06
CA ASP A 103 -12.91 -31.04 3.89
C ASP A 103 -13.54 -30.11 4.95
N CYS A 104 -13.69 -28.85 4.59
CA CYS A 104 -14.60 -27.92 5.25
C CYS A 104 -15.47 -27.33 4.14
N ASP A 105 -16.38 -28.18 3.67
CA ASP A 105 -17.76 -27.84 3.35
C ASP A 105 -18.00 -26.36 2.99
N GLU A 106 -17.89 -26.07 1.70
CA GLU A 106 -19.03 -25.60 0.92
C GLU A 106 -20.23 -25.16 1.77
N ILE A 107 -20.37 -23.85 2.10
CA ILE A 107 -21.61 -23.05 1.93
C ILE A 107 -21.25 -21.55 2.03
N ASP A 108 -21.03 -20.88 0.90
CA ASP A 108 -21.32 -19.44 0.74
C ASP A 108 -21.80 -19.18 -0.70
N SER A 109 -22.67 -20.07 -1.20
CA SER A 109 -23.36 -19.92 -2.48
C SER A 109 -24.86 -20.03 -2.27
N TYR A 110 -25.46 -18.92 -1.87
CA TYR A 110 -26.86 -18.63 -2.21
C TYR A 110 -26.91 -17.22 -2.81
N GLY A 111 -26.46 -17.12 -4.06
CA GLY A 111 -26.97 -16.10 -4.97
C GLY A 111 -28.44 -16.42 -5.23
N GLU A 112 -29.31 -15.51 -4.83
CA GLU A 112 -30.76 -15.60 -5.01
C GLU A 112 -31.10 -15.42 -6.50
N ASP A 113 -31.38 -16.52 -7.20
CA ASP A 113 -31.90 -16.50 -8.57
C ASP A 113 -33.38 -16.06 -8.55
N ILE A 114 -33.64 -14.76 -8.73
CA ILE A 114 -34.99 -14.25 -9.01
C ILE A 114 -35.26 -14.40 -10.50
N ALA A 115 -35.74 -15.58 -10.89
CA ALA A 115 -36.26 -15.85 -12.22
C ALA A 115 -37.66 -16.48 -12.13
N ASP A 116 -38.66 -15.68 -11.79
CA ASP A 116 -40.06 -16.02 -12.07
C ASP A 116 -40.65 -14.98 -13.03
N THR A 117 -40.55 -15.35 -14.31
CA THR A 117 -41.30 -14.74 -15.40
C THR A 117 -42.66 -15.43 -15.49
N ASP A 118 -43.67 -14.88 -14.82
CA ASP A 118 -45.07 -15.20 -15.10
C ASP A 118 -45.72 -14.04 -15.87
N THR A 119 -45.57 -14.15 -17.18
CA THR A 119 -46.35 -13.41 -18.18
C THR A 119 -47.77 -13.98 -18.23
N SER A 120 -48.77 -13.23 -17.76
CA SER A 120 -50.13 -13.34 -18.28
C SER A 120 -50.88 -12.01 -18.10
N GLY A 121 -51.33 -11.46 -19.24
CA GLY A 121 -51.87 -10.10 -19.34
C GLY A 121 -53.36 -9.98 -19.00
N SER A 122 -53.78 -8.74 -18.77
CA SER A 122 -55.12 -8.26 -19.09
C SER A 122 -55.07 -6.74 -19.32
N TYR A 123 -55.88 -6.34 -20.28
CA TYR A 123 -55.97 -5.10 -21.03
C TYR A 123 -56.78 -4.00 -20.31
N ASP A 124 -56.52 -2.77 -20.76
CA ASP A 124 -57.37 -1.57 -20.75
C ASP A 124 -57.66 -0.84 -19.43
N ARG A 125 -57.14 0.39 -19.31
CA ARG A 125 -57.99 1.60 -19.23
C ARG A 125 -57.17 2.87 -19.50
N TYR A 126 -57.62 3.64 -20.49
CA TYR A 126 -57.23 5.02 -20.74
C TYR A 126 -57.69 5.92 -19.58
N ASP A 127 -56.85 6.85 -19.15
CA ASP A 127 -57.29 8.13 -18.57
C ASP A 127 -56.20 9.19 -18.82
N ASP A 128 -56.64 10.42 -18.99
CA ASP A 128 -56.20 11.33 -20.04
C ASP A 128 -55.16 12.37 -19.57
N ASP A 129 -55.13 12.89 -18.35
CA ASP A 129 -55.08 14.35 -18.27
C ASP A 129 -53.72 14.99 -17.88
N ASP A 130 -53.36 15.99 -18.70
CA ASP A 130 -52.75 17.29 -18.36
C ASP A 130 -51.22 17.44 -18.22
N TYR A 131 -50.64 17.88 -19.33
CA TYR A 131 -49.38 18.62 -19.41
C TYR A 131 -49.57 20.06 -18.90
N GLU A 132 -49.08 20.37 -17.69
CA GLU A 132 -48.71 21.75 -17.34
C GLU A 132 -47.19 21.90 -17.33
N SER A 133 -46.70 22.63 -18.33
CA SER A 133 -45.44 23.35 -18.29
C SER A 133 -45.53 24.54 -17.33
N ASP A 134 -44.40 24.84 -16.70
CA ASP A 134 -43.98 26.15 -16.15
C ASP A 134 -43.79 26.17 -14.63
N PHE A 135 -42.53 26.09 -14.17
CA PHE A 135 -41.92 27.27 -13.54
C PHE A 135 -40.39 27.14 -13.46
N ILE A 136 -39.69 27.98 -14.22
CA ILE A 136 -38.32 28.37 -13.91
C ILE A 136 -38.41 29.35 -12.73
N VAL A 137 -37.80 29.00 -11.60
CA VAL A 137 -37.39 30.00 -10.60
C VAL A 137 -35.88 30.09 -10.64
N ASP A 138 -35.46 31.14 -11.30
CA ASP A 138 -34.18 31.83 -11.13
C ASP A 138 -33.97 32.10 -9.63
N ASP A 139 -33.05 31.38 -8.99
CA ASP A 139 -32.41 31.91 -7.79
C ASP A 139 -30.89 31.74 -7.89
N ASP A 140 -30.28 32.92 -7.87
CA ASP A 140 -28.95 33.28 -8.30
C ASP A 140 -27.97 32.98 -7.16
N VAL A 141 -27.60 31.70 -6.96
CA VAL A 141 -26.63 31.32 -5.92
C VAL A 141 -25.22 31.71 -6.36
N LYS A 142 -24.86 32.96 -6.08
CA LYS A 142 -23.48 33.47 -6.15
C LYS A 142 -22.60 32.77 -5.11
N MET A 143 -22.01 31.64 -5.52
CA MET A 143 -20.87 31.03 -4.81
C MET A 143 -19.65 31.94 -4.94
N HIS A 144 -19.51 32.91 -4.04
CA HIS A 144 -18.26 33.63 -3.83
C HIS A 144 -17.21 32.69 -3.20
N GLN A 145 -16.49 31.93 -4.03
CA GLN A 145 -15.23 31.30 -3.61
C GLN A 145 -14.11 32.34 -3.63
N HIS A 146 -14.04 33.14 -2.56
CA HIS A 146 -12.85 33.91 -2.22
C HIS A 146 -11.76 32.95 -1.70
N PHE A 147 -10.94 32.42 -2.60
CA PHE A 147 -9.64 31.88 -2.21
C PHE A 147 -8.67 33.05 -2.00
N PRO A 148 -8.07 33.23 -0.81
CA PRO A 148 -6.96 34.16 -0.67
C PRO A 148 -5.77 33.63 -1.47
N ARG A 149 -5.49 34.31 -2.58
CA ARG A 149 -4.24 34.21 -3.35
C ARG A 149 -3.08 34.58 -2.43
N ARG A 150 -2.36 33.59 -1.89
CA ARG A 150 -1.03 33.82 -1.34
C ARG A 150 -0.04 33.88 -2.50
N LYS A 151 0.35 35.10 -2.85
CA LYS A 151 1.60 35.37 -3.55
C LYS A 151 2.73 35.29 -2.50
N SER A 152 3.64 34.34 -2.66
CA SER A 152 5.01 34.52 -2.21
C SER A 152 5.92 33.91 -3.25
N CYS A 153 6.57 34.81 -3.99
CA CYS A 153 7.67 34.53 -4.90
C CYS A 153 8.87 34.11 -4.05
N GLY A 154 9.21 32.82 -4.05
CA GLY A 154 10.48 32.36 -3.51
C GLY A 154 11.57 32.65 -4.53
N VAL A 155 12.49 33.54 -4.18
CA VAL A 155 13.73 33.78 -4.91
C VAL A 155 14.61 32.55 -4.77
N ILE A 156 15.12 32.03 -5.89
CA ILE A 156 16.15 30.98 -5.92
C ILE A 156 17.48 31.73 -5.98
N GLU A 157 18.29 31.66 -4.92
CA GLU A 157 19.69 32.04 -4.98
C GLU A 157 20.50 30.87 -5.55
N GLU A 158 21.25 31.13 -6.63
CA GLU A 158 22.22 30.21 -7.20
C GLU A 158 23.30 29.89 -6.16
N ILE A 159 23.55 28.61 -5.94
CA ILE A 159 24.73 28.14 -5.23
C ILE A 159 25.86 28.13 -6.25
N ILE A 160 26.84 29.01 -6.08
CA ILE A 160 28.08 29.03 -6.87
C ILE A 160 28.91 27.80 -6.44
N GLU A 161 29.20 26.92 -7.38
CA GLU A 161 30.13 25.81 -7.21
C GLU A 161 31.57 26.35 -7.13
N ASP A 162 32.16 26.34 -5.93
CA ASP A 162 33.59 26.57 -5.76
C ASP A 162 34.35 25.28 -6.11
N GLU A 163 34.84 25.21 -7.35
CA GLU A 163 35.93 24.32 -7.71
C GLU A 163 37.25 24.85 -7.12
N ASN A 164 37.82 24.15 -6.13
CA ASN A 164 39.24 24.30 -5.85
C ASN A 164 39.88 22.96 -5.46
N HIS A 165 40.33 22.23 -6.49
CA HIS A 165 41.20 21.08 -6.30
C HIS A 165 42.34 21.05 -7.30
N LEU A 166 43.35 21.88 -7.05
CA LEU A 166 44.76 21.62 -7.39
C LEU A 166 45.57 22.22 -6.23
N THR A 167 46.38 21.47 -5.50
CA THR A 167 47.78 21.27 -5.92
C THR A 167 48.38 19.95 -5.44
N GLU A 168 49.26 19.46 -6.32
CA GLU A 168 50.15 18.31 -6.22
C GLU A 168 51.06 18.24 -4.98
N MET A 169 51.64 17.04 -4.87
CA MET A 169 52.50 16.41 -3.86
C MET A 169 53.84 17.16 -3.55
N PRO A 170 54.63 16.68 -2.57
CA PRO A 170 55.63 15.67 -2.95
C PRO A 170 55.79 14.50 -1.98
N VAL A 171 56.20 13.38 -2.57
CA VAL A 171 56.75 12.17 -1.93
C VAL A 171 57.96 12.55 -1.09
N VAL A 172 58.04 12.02 0.13
CA VAL A 172 59.29 11.98 0.91
C VAL A 172 59.75 10.53 1.00
N ASP A 173 60.80 10.21 0.24
CA ASP A 173 61.65 9.04 0.46
C ASP A 173 62.60 9.33 1.63
N ALA A 174 62.67 8.39 2.58
CA ALA A 174 63.88 8.02 3.33
C ALA A 174 63.66 6.66 4.01
#